data_AF-A0A5Q0L843-F1
#
_entry.id   AF-A0A5Q0L843-F1
#
_cell.length_a   1.000
_cell.length_b   1.000
_cell.length_c   1.000
_cell.angle_alpha   90.00
_cell.angle_beta   90.00
_cell.angle_gamma   90.00
#
_symmetry.space_group_name_H-M   'P 1'
#
loop_
_entity.id
_entity.type
_entity.pdbx_description
1 polymer ?
#
loop_
_entity_poly.entity_id
_entity_poly.type
_entity_poly.pdbx_seq_one_letter_code
_entity_poly.pdbx_strand_id
1 'polypeptide(L)'
;MLAQGNVRTVLVSAGAADLLNCTSSADTCVTDVESGLASLDSQLSSYSTDDSQIYVDQQPITQNSDITVCLATVAPFTAAHPGTAAHEPAREQVNAHLLDNCPGQLIDFAAAVSTDGTATSSTVKAADLSEGNPSDAYYADLAARYVDDVDSGALIHPPN
;
A
#
# COMPACT_ATOMS: atom_id res chain seq x y z
N MET A 1 -13.22 -5.61 10.20
CA MET A 1 -12.73 -6.96 10.59
C MET A 1 -12.64 -7.81 9.33
N LEU A 2 -11.46 -8.37 9.03
CA LEU A 2 -11.29 -9.30 7.90
C LEU A 2 -12.19 -10.52 8.12
N ALA A 3 -12.98 -10.89 7.11
CA ALA A 3 -13.84 -12.08 7.17
C ALA A 3 -13.08 -13.37 6.82
N GLN A 4 -11.81 -13.27 6.40
CA GLN A 4 -10.95 -14.42 6.12
C GLN A 4 -10.28 -14.91 7.42
N GLY A 5 -10.24 -16.24 7.60
CA GLY A 5 -9.44 -16.91 8.65
C GLY A 5 -8.05 -17.31 8.12
N ASN A 6 -7.11 -17.56 9.03
CA ASN A 6 -5.74 -18.05 8.72
C ASN A 6 -4.94 -17.13 7.78
N VAL A 7 -5.16 -15.81 7.84
CA VAL A 7 -4.37 -14.84 7.10
C VAL A 7 -3.02 -14.66 7.82
N ARG A 8 -1.90 -14.75 7.10
CA ARG A 8 -0.55 -14.51 7.65
C ARG A 8 0.11 -13.25 7.10
N THR A 9 -0.31 -12.80 5.92
CA THR A 9 0.22 -11.61 5.25
C THR A 9 -0.91 -10.82 4.62
N VAL A 10 -0.89 -9.50 4.76
CA VAL A 10 -1.83 -8.58 4.14
C VAL A 10 -1.04 -7.53 3.38
N LEU A 11 -1.32 -7.38 2.09
CA LEU A 11 -0.85 -6.25 1.29
C LEU A 11 -1.97 -5.23 1.15
N VAL A 12 -1.70 -3.99 1.54
CA VAL A 12 -2.63 -2.87 1.45
C VAL A 12 -2.11 -1.86 0.43
N SER A 13 -2.84 -1.72 -0.69
CA SER A 13 -2.66 -0.65 -1.67
C SER A 13 -4.00 0.08 -1.83
N ALA A 14 -4.12 1.26 -1.21
CA ALA A 14 -5.38 2.00 -1.07
C ALA A 14 -5.14 3.52 -1.10
N GLY A 15 -6.21 4.32 -1.17
CA GLY A 15 -6.14 5.79 -1.15
C GLY A 15 -6.27 6.46 -2.53
N ALA A 16 -6.00 5.74 -3.63
CA ALA A 16 -6.08 6.31 -4.98
C ALA A 16 -7.50 6.83 -5.30
N ALA A 17 -8.53 6.04 -5.01
CA ALA A 17 -9.91 6.44 -5.26
C ALA A 17 -10.36 7.58 -4.35
N ASP A 18 -9.91 7.59 -3.09
CA ASP A 18 -10.23 8.65 -2.12
C ASP A 18 -9.66 9.99 -2.58
N LEU A 19 -8.41 9.99 -3.04
CA LEU A 19 -7.77 11.18 -3.61
C LEU A 19 -8.47 11.69 -4.88
N LEU A 20 -8.86 10.78 -5.78
CA LEU A 20 -9.52 11.14 -7.05
C LEU A 20 -10.96 11.63 -6.87
N ASN A 21 -11.66 11.15 -5.84
CA ASN A 21 -13.03 11.57 -5.55
C ASN A 21 -13.10 12.78 -4.60
N CYS A 22 -11.97 13.21 -4.04
CA CYS A 22 -11.93 14.31 -3.12
C CYS A 22 -12.14 15.65 -3.83
N THR A 23 -13.15 16.40 -3.41
CA THR A 23 -13.48 17.74 -3.94
C THR A 23 -13.04 18.89 -3.02
N SER A 24 -12.38 18.56 -1.90
CA SER A 24 -11.89 19.51 -0.89
C SER A 24 -10.47 20.00 -1.22
N SER A 25 -9.80 20.69 -0.30
CA SER A 25 -8.37 21.01 -0.45
C SER A 25 -7.50 19.76 -0.37
N ALA A 26 -6.37 19.76 -1.09
CA ALA A 26 -5.39 18.67 -1.08
C ALA A 26 -5.06 18.18 0.33
N ASP A 27 -4.76 19.08 1.27
CA ASP A 27 -4.45 18.73 2.67
C ASP A 27 -5.56 17.93 3.38
N THR A 28 -6.83 18.24 3.08
CA THR A 28 -7.97 17.50 3.65
C THR A 28 -8.07 16.12 3.02
N CYS A 29 -7.89 16.02 1.71
CA CYS A 29 -7.88 14.73 0.99
C CYS A 29 -6.78 13.81 1.53
N VAL A 30 -5.59 14.36 1.78
CA VAL A 30 -4.46 13.64 2.37
C VAL A 30 -4.81 13.14 3.77
N THR A 31 -5.34 14.03 4.62
CA THR A 31 -5.71 13.69 6.01
C THR A 31 -6.74 12.56 6.07
N ASP A 32 -7.72 12.56 5.16
CA ASP A 32 -8.75 11.52 5.09
C ASP A 32 -8.13 10.16 4.71
N VAL A 33 -7.21 10.13 3.75
CA VAL A 33 -6.48 8.93 3.34
C VAL A 33 -5.60 8.40 4.47
N GLU A 34 -4.81 9.27 5.10
CA GLU A 34 -3.96 8.93 6.24
C GLU A 34 -4.79 8.35 7.40
N SER A 35 -5.92 8.97 7.73
CA SER A 35 -6.83 8.51 8.79
C SER A 35 -7.45 7.15 8.45
N GLY A 36 -7.82 6.93 7.19
CA GLY A 36 -8.32 5.65 6.70
C GLY A 36 -7.29 4.53 6.80
N LEU A 37 -6.04 4.81 6.41
CA LEU A 37 -4.91 3.88 6.50
C LEU A 37 -4.58 3.54 7.96
N ALA A 38 -4.54 4.54 8.86
CA ALA A 38 -4.33 4.31 10.29
C ALA A 38 -5.45 3.47 10.92
N SER A 39 -6.71 3.70 10.52
CA SER A 39 -7.84 2.88 10.97
C SER A 39 -7.73 1.43 10.47
N LEU A 40 -7.28 1.23 9.24
CA LEU A 40 -7.06 -0.10 8.67
C LEU A 40 -5.92 -0.82 9.38
N ASP A 41 -4.79 -0.16 9.61
CA ASP A 41 -3.65 -0.71 10.34
C ASP A 41 -4.03 -1.13 11.77
N SER A 42 -4.81 -0.30 12.48
CA SER A 42 -5.34 -0.66 13.81
C SER A 42 -6.23 -1.90 13.77
N GLN A 43 -7.06 -2.06 12.73
CA GLN A 43 -7.88 -3.27 12.57
C GLN A 43 -7.03 -4.50 12.26
N LEU A 44 -5.99 -4.35 11.43
CA LEU A 44 -5.07 -5.43 11.07
C LEU A 44 -4.22 -5.86 12.27
N SER A 45 -3.68 -4.92 13.03
CA SER A 45 -2.94 -5.19 14.27
C SER A 45 -3.77 -5.87 15.35
N SER A 46 -5.10 -5.77 15.30
CA SER A 46 -6.00 -6.47 16.23
C SER A 46 -6.33 -7.92 15.81
N TYR A 47 -5.89 -8.35 14.63
CA TYR A 47 -6.19 -9.67 14.08
C TYR A 47 -5.21 -10.72 14.60
N SER A 48 -5.74 -11.82 15.14
CA SER A 48 -4.95 -12.98 15.57
C SER A 48 -4.96 -14.06 14.48
N THR A 49 -3.78 -14.52 14.06
CA THR A 49 -3.62 -15.49 12.96
C THR A 49 -4.16 -16.89 13.27
N ASP A 50 -4.19 -17.25 14.55
CA ASP A 50 -4.40 -18.62 15.01
C ASP A 50 -5.52 -18.67 16.06
N ASP A 51 -6.77 -18.44 15.63
CA ASP A 51 -7.95 -18.76 16.45
C ASP A 51 -8.15 -20.28 16.64
N SER A 52 -7.26 -21.12 16.08
CA SER A 52 -7.18 -22.54 16.44
C SER A 52 -6.32 -22.72 17.69
N GLN A 53 -6.98 -22.84 18.84
CA GLN A 53 -6.38 -23.12 20.14
C GLN A 53 -5.65 -24.48 20.12
N ILE A 54 -4.31 -24.48 20.03
CA ILE A 54 -3.50 -25.70 20.11
C ILE A 54 -3.27 -26.02 21.59
N TYR A 55 -3.45 -27.28 22.01
CA TYR A 55 -3.22 -27.72 23.38
C TYR A 55 -1.98 -28.60 23.47
N VAL A 56 -1.08 -28.29 24.40
CA VAL A 56 -0.01 -29.19 24.86
C VAL A 56 -0.20 -29.38 26.36
N ASP A 57 -0.21 -30.63 26.82
CA ASP A 57 -0.45 -30.99 28.24
C ASP A 57 -1.74 -30.39 28.83
N GLN A 58 -2.82 -30.31 28.04
CA GLN A 58 -4.11 -29.70 28.40
C GLN A 58 -4.05 -28.20 28.74
N GLN A 59 -2.93 -27.54 28.49
CA GLN A 59 -2.81 -26.08 28.56
C GLN A 59 -2.95 -25.51 27.14
N PRO A 60 -3.78 -24.48 26.95
CA PRO A 60 -3.85 -23.80 25.66
C PRO A 60 -2.52 -23.09 25.41
N ILE A 61 -1.89 -23.41 24.28
CA ILE A 61 -0.81 -22.61 23.73
C ILE A 61 -1.46 -21.53 22.86
N THR A 62 -1.55 -20.32 23.39
CA THR A 62 -1.81 -19.15 22.56
C THR A 62 -0.49 -18.75 21.90
N GLN A 63 -0.21 -19.29 20.71
CA GLN A 63 0.77 -18.67 19.82
C GLN A 63 0.02 -17.56 19.08
N ASN A 64 0.04 -16.35 19.63
CA ASN A 64 -0.27 -15.17 18.84
C ASN A 64 0.83 -15.06 17.78
N SER A 65 0.58 -15.49 16.55
CA SER A 65 1.38 -15.00 15.44
C SER A 65 0.76 -13.67 15.03
N ASP A 66 1.55 -12.60 15.01
CA ASP A 66 1.09 -11.34 14.44
C ASP A 66 1.07 -11.49 12.91
N ILE A 67 0.09 -10.88 12.23
CA ILE A 67 0.09 -10.84 10.76
C ILE A 67 1.19 -9.92 10.24
N THR A 68 1.83 -10.29 9.14
CA THR A 68 2.69 -9.37 8.39
C THR A 68 1.82 -8.41 7.59
N VAL A 69 1.90 -7.12 7.86
CA VAL A 69 1.23 -6.08 7.08
C VAL A 69 2.27 -5.39 6.20
N CYS A 70 2.01 -5.39 4.89
CA CYS A 70 2.75 -4.63 3.91
C CYS A 70 1.84 -3.50 3.39
N LEU A 71 2.33 -2.27 3.45
CA LEU A 71 1.67 -1.11 2.83
C LEU A 71 2.34 -0.84 1.48
N ALA A 72 1.60 -0.31 0.52
CA ALA A 72 2.14 0.08 -0.77
C ALA A 72 1.91 1.58 -1.02
N THR A 73 2.92 2.24 -1.59
CA THR A 73 2.78 3.62 -2.06
C THR A 73 1.69 3.72 -3.13
N VAL A 74 1.00 4.86 -3.18
CA VAL A 74 0.01 5.16 -4.21
C VAL A 74 0.73 5.49 -5.51
N ALA A 75 0.48 4.68 -6.53
CA ALA A 75 1.05 4.86 -7.87
C ALA A 75 0.53 6.14 -8.55
N PRO A 76 1.31 6.74 -9.47
CA PRO A 76 0.88 7.92 -10.21
C PRO A 76 -0.44 7.65 -10.94
N PHE A 77 -1.30 8.66 -10.97
CA PHE A 77 -2.60 8.54 -11.62
C PHE A 77 -2.44 8.46 -13.13
N THR A 78 -3.22 7.57 -13.73
CA THR A 78 -3.23 7.44 -15.19
C THR A 78 -4.03 8.56 -15.84
N ALA A 79 -3.62 8.98 -17.03
CA ALA A 79 -4.29 10.05 -17.78
C ALA A 79 -5.75 9.72 -18.18
N ALA A 80 -6.20 8.48 -17.98
CA ALA A 80 -7.58 8.05 -18.19
C ALA A 80 -8.61 8.76 -17.29
N HIS A 81 -8.18 9.31 -16.15
CA HIS A 81 -9.06 10.09 -15.27
C HIS A 81 -8.85 11.60 -15.49
N PRO A 82 -9.91 12.38 -15.81
CA PRO A 82 -9.81 13.82 -15.95
C PRO A 82 -9.38 14.49 -14.63
N GLY A 83 -8.50 15.49 -14.69
CA GLY A 83 -8.11 16.27 -13.52
C GLY A 83 -7.05 15.63 -12.61
N THR A 84 -6.54 14.44 -12.95
CA THR A 84 -5.54 13.70 -12.19
C THR A 84 -4.28 14.49 -11.85
N ALA A 85 -3.80 15.33 -12.77
CA ALA A 85 -2.63 16.17 -12.54
C ALA A 85 -2.76 17.10 -11.32
N ALA A 86 -3.99 17.51 -10.96
CA ALA A 86 -4.23 18.36 -9.78
C ALA A 86 -4.12 17.58 -8.46
N HIS A 87 -4.26 16.25 -8.50
CA HIS A 87 -4.23 15.37 -7.33
C HIS A 87 -2.87 14.70 -7.09
N GLU A 88 -1.95 14.78 -8.05
CA GLU A 88 -0.57 14.27 -7.93
C GLU A 88 0.18 14.82 -6.70
N PRO A 89 0.13 16.13 -6.37
CA PRO A 89 0.77 16.62 -5.14
C PRO A 89 0.21 16.00 -3.86
N ALA A 90 -1.11 15.74 -3.81
CA ALA A 90 -1.73 15.09 -2.67
C ALA A 90 -1.30 13.62 -2.56
N ARG A 91 -1.19 12.92 -3.69
CA ARG A 91 -0.64 11.56 -3.76
C ARG A 91 0.80 11.51 -3.25
N GLU A 92 1.65 12.45 -3.69
CA GLU A 92 3.04 12.55 -3.22
C GLU A 92 3.12 12.80 -1.72
N GLN A 93 2.24 13.65 -1.16
CA GLN A 93 2.13 13.87 0.28
C GLN A 93 1.74 12.59 1.04
N VAL A 94 0.75 11.84 0.56
CA VAL A 94 0.39 10.53 1.16
C VAL A 94 1.57 9.56 1.13
N ASN A 95 2.32 9.50 0.02
CA ASN A 95 3.47 8.62 -0.09
C ASN A 95 4.61 9.04 0.86
N ALA A 96 4.84 10.34 1.03
CA ALA A 96 5.79 10.84 2.02
C ALA A 96 5.36 10.46 3.44
N HIS A 97 4.07 10.60 3.76
CA HIS A 97 3.53 10.16 5.06
C HIS A 97 3.73 8.67 5.30
N LEU A 98 3.44 7.83 4.31
CA LEU A 98 3.65 6.38 4.39
C LEU A 98 5.13 6.05 4.64
N LEU A 99 6.05 6.74 3.98
CA LEU A 99 7.48 6.53 4.16
C LEU A 99 7.94 6.87 5.58
N ASP A 100 7.44 7.98 6.12
CA ASP A 100 7.83 8.48 7.44
C ASP A 100 7.23 7.65 8.59
N ASN A 101 6.03 7.10 8.40
CA ASN A 101 5.25 6.45 9.47
C ASN A 101 5.20 4.93 9.38
N CYS A 102 5.59 4.32 8.25
CA CYS A 102 5.55 2.87 8.06
C CYS A 102 6.92 2.27 7.68
N PRO A 103 8.00 2.57 8.42
CA PRO A 103 9.34 2.11 8.08
C PRO A 103 9.42 0.58 8.15
N GLY A 104 10.04 -0.02 7.13
CA GLY A 104 10.23 -1.47 7.07
C GLY A 104 8.94 -2.27 6.80
N GLN A 105 7.85 -1.60 6.41
CA GLN A 105 6.58 -2.23 6.00
C GLN A 105 6.09 -1.76 4.64
N LEU A 106 6.77 -0.79 4.02
CA LEU A 106 6.34 -0.14 2.79
C LEU A 106 6.98 -0.80 1.55
N ILE A 107 6.17 -0.97 0.51
CA ILE A 107 6.55 -1.45 -0.82
C ILE A 107 6.37 -0.31 -1.81
N ASP A 108 7.39 -0.03 -2.62
CA ASP A 108 7.36 1.14 -3.51
C ASP A 108 6.68 0.84 -4.84
N PHE A 109 5.36 0.72 -4.82
CA PHE A 109 4.54 0.55 -6.02
C PHE A 109 4.57 1.78 -6.92
N ALA A 110 4.69 2.98 -6.36
CA ALA A 110 4.83 4.21 -7.12
C ALA A 110 6.10 4.20 -7.97
N ALA A 111 7.26 3.87 -7.39
CA ALA A 111 8.49 3.70 -8.16
C ALA A 111 8.41 2.55 -9.18
N ALA A 112 7.68 1.48 -8.87
CA ALA A 112 7.62 0.31 -9.74
C ALA A 112 7.02 0.63 -11.12
N VAL A 113 6.04 1.54 -11.20
CA VAL A 113 5.30 1.85 -12.45
C VAL A 113 5.52 3.28 -12.93
N SER A 114 6.30 4.09 -12.22
CA SER A 114 6.56 5.46 -12.63
C SER A 114 7.58 5.58 -13.75
N THR A 115 7.46 6.64 -14.55
CA THR A 115 8.31 6.91 -15.71
C THR A 115 9.80 6.98 -15.37
N ASP A 116 10.15 7.55 -14.22
CA ASP A 116 11.54 7.73 -13.77
C ASP A 116 11.98 6.73 -12.70
N GLY A 117 11.10 5.80 -12.30
CA GLY A 117 11.40 4.80 -11.27
C GLY A 117 11.44 5.36 -9.85
N THR A 118 10.83 6.53 -9.60
CA THR A 118 10.74 7.14 -8.26
C THR A 118 9.29 7.26 -7.77
N ALA A 119 9.10 7.26 -6.45
CA ALA A 119 7.78 7.45 -5.83
C ALA A 119 7.17 8.84 -6.09
N THR A 120 8.01 9.82 -6.42
CA THR A 120 7.66 11.23 -6.67
C THR A 120 7.34 11.52 -8.13
N SER A 121 7.53 10.58 -9.06
CA SER A 121 7.09 10.83 -10.43
C SER A 121 5.59 10.99 -10.49
N SER A 122 5.10 11.93 -11.28
CA SER A 122 3.67 12.18 -11.48
C SER A 122 3.10 11.45 -12.70
N THR A 123 3.88 10.56 -13.32
CA THR A 123 3.48 9.85 -14.55
C THR A 123 3.85 8.38 -14.51
N VAL A 124 2.99 7.58 -15.14
CA VAL A 124 3.19 6.14 -15.34
C VAL A 124 3.98 5.88 -16.62
N LYS A 125 4.85 4.86 -16.63
CA LYS A 125 5.61 4.46 -17.82
C LYS A 125 4.66 4.19 -18.98
N ALA A 126 5.03 4.62 -20.18
CA ALA A 126 4.22 4.37 -21.37
C ALA A 126 4.02 2.87 -21.67
N ALA A 127 5.00 2.02 -21.34
CA ALA A 127 4.90 0.57 -21.51
C ALA A 127 3.86 -0.08 -20.60
N ASP A 128 3.52 0.56 -19.49
CA ASP A 128 2.56 0.07 -18.51
C ASP A 128 1.13 0.51 -18.87
N LEU A 129 0.95 1.30 -19.93
CA LEU A 129 -0.35 1.82 -20.32
C LEU A 129 -0.84 1.21 -21.64
N SER A 130 -2.12 0.84 -21.65
CA SER A 130 -2.88 0.52 -22.86
C SER A 130 -4.03 1.51 -22.99
N GLU A 131 -4.01 2.33 -24.03
CA GLU A 131 -5.00 3.40 -24.26
C GLU A 131 -5.13 4.36 -23.06
N GLY A 132 -4.03 4.58 -22.33
CA GLY A 132 -3.99 5.44 -21.14
C GLY A 132 -4.50 4.79 -19.85
N ASN A 133 -4.92 3.52 -19.88
CA ASN A 133 -5.30 2.74 -18.71
C ASN A 133 -4.17 1.78 -18.28
N PRO A 134 -4.13 1.35 -17.01
CA PRO A 134 -3.21 0.29 -16.58
C PRO A 134 -3.35 -0.97 -17.46
N SER A 135 -2.23 -1.46 -17.97
CA SER A 135 -2.15 -2.68 -18.77
C SER A 135 -1.73 -3.89 -17.93
N ASP A 136 -1.65 -5.07 -18.54
CA ASP A 136 -1.09 -6.25 -17.87
C ASP A 136 0.38 -6.03 -17.44
N ALA A 137 1.16 -5.24 -18.20
CA ALA A 137 2.54 -4.91 -17.84
C ALA A 137 2.62 -4.08 -16.55
N TYR A 138 1.68 -3.16 -16.34
CA TYR A 138 1.57 -2.40 -15.08
C TYR A 138 1.44 -3.33 -13.88
N TYR A 139 0.50 -4.29 -13.95
CA TYR A 139 0.28 -5.22 -12.85
C TYR A 139 1.43 -6.22 -12.68
N ALA A 140 2.12 -6.57 -13.77
CA ALA A 140 3.33 -7.39 -13.71
C ALA A 140 4.46 -6.65 -12.98
N ASP A 141 4.68 -5.37 -13.24
CA ASP A 141 5.70 -4.54 -12.57
C ASP A 141 5.39 -4.38 -11.06
N LEU A 142 4.12 -4.17 -10.70
CA LEU A 142 3.71 -4.14 -9.28
C LEU A 142 3.93 -5.49 -8.58
N ALA A 143 3.57 -6.60 -9.23
CA ALA A 143 3.76 -7.93 -8.67
C ALA A 143 5.24 -8.28 -8.52
N ALA A 144 6.07 -7.93 -9.50
CA ALA A 144 7.52 -8.10 -9.43
C ALA A 144 8.10 -7.32 -8.26
N ARG A 145 7.69 -6.06 -8.07
CA ARG A 145 8.11 -5.24 -6.92
C ARG A 145 7.73 -5.89 -5.59
N TYR A 146 6.51 -6.40 -5.46
CA TYR A 146 6.07 -7.10 -4.25
C TYR A 146 6.96 -8.31 -3.94
N VAL A 147 7.20 -9.16 -4.94
CA VAL A 147 8.03 -10.36 -4.77
C VAL A 147 9.46 -9.96 -4.40
N ASP A 148 10.06 -9.01 -5.11
CA ASP A 148 11.42 -8.56 -4.84
C ASP A 148 11.57 -7.99 -3.42
N ASP A 149 10.67 -7.12 -2.98
CA ASP A 149 10.76 -6.48 -1.67
C ASP A 149 10.48 -7.48 -0.52
N VAL A 150 9.57 -8.44 -0.71
CA VAL A 150 9.24 -9.45 0.30
C VAL A 150 10.30 -10.57 0.38
N ASP A 151 10.77 -11.09 -0.75
CA ASP A 151 11.75 -12.18 -0.78
C ASP A 151 13.15 -11.72 -0.33
N SER A 152 13.51 -10.46 -0.61
CA SER A 152 14.77 -9.88 -0.16
C SER A 152 14.72 -9.38 1.29
N GLY A 153 13.52 -9.25 1.87
CA GLY A 153 13.29 -8.56 3.13
C GLY A 153 13.58 -7.04 3.06
N ALA A 154 13.66 -6.47 1.85
CA ALA A 154 14.03 -5.07 1.61
C ALA A 154 12.82 -4.13 1.55
N LEU A 155 11.92 -4.23 2.52
CA LEU A 155 10.87 -3.22 2.72
C LEU A 155 11.51 -1.85 2.96
N ILE A 156 10.92 -0.78 2.41
CA ILE A 156 11.54 0.54 2.38
C ILE A 156 11.86 1.00 3.82
N HIS A 157 13.13 1.29 4.07
CA HIS A 157 13.60 1.99 5.26
C HIS A 157 13.91 3.45 4.89
N PRO A 158 13.38 4.46 5.62
CA PRO A 158 13.85 5.82 5.45
C PRO A 158 15.35 5.91 5.83
N PRO A 159 16.16 6.70 5.09
CA PRO A 159 17.55 6.95 5.47
C PRO A 159 17.61 7.75 6.78
N ASN A 160 18.44 7.29 7.72
CA ASN A 160 18.74 7.97 8.99
C ASN A 160 19.41 9.34 8.80
#